data_AF-A0A4Q2DD12-F1
#
_entry.id   AF-A0A4Q2DD12-F1
#
_cell.length_a   1.000
_cell.length_b   1.000
_cell.length_c   1.000
_cell.angle_alpha   90.00
_cell.angle_beta   90.00
_cell.angle_gamma   90.00
#
_symmetry.space_group_name_H-M   'P 1'
#
loop_
_entity.id
_entity.type
_entity.pdbx_description
1 polymer ?
#
loop_
_entity_poly.entity_id
_entity_poly.type
_entity_poly.pdbx_seq_one_letter_code
_entity_poly.pdbx_strand_id
1 'polypeptide(L)'
;MPPNFESRQASQQSRTGTYAFMSHRVLLDQVLHKAIHDGESIFYTLVYLAITRSGPGGARRDIFPGESMSSKAVKRLQRISIVRAWCFEGDGLGVRKLRLFHQSDDFKRYVLPYMNPYFQEPLQKLFLDLWDILVPAFYQDARKVRQEFPIPVFKRRLKRR
;
A
#
# COMPACT_ATOMS: atom_id res chain seq x y z
N MET A 1 -14.74 -15.76 -26.96
CA MET A 1 -15.74 -16.00 -25.90
C MET A 1 -15.35 -15.22 -24.66
N PRO A 2 -16.22 -14.37 -24.10
CA PRO A 2 -15.97 -13.77 -22.80
C PRO A 2 -16.05 -14.83 -21.69
N PRO A 3 -15.24 -14.71 -20.62
CA PRO A 3 -15.27 -15.67 -19.52
C PRO A 3 -16.64 -15.68 -18.82
N ASN A 4 -17.15 -16.88 -18.55
CA ASN A 4 -18.37 -17.07 -17.77
C ASN A 4 -18.05 -16.94 -16.27
N PHE A 5 -18.79 -16.07 -15.58
CA PHE A 5 -18.61 -15.79 -14.16
C PHE A 5 -19.71 -16.38 -13.27
N GLU A 6 -20.74 -17.03 -13.84
CA GLU A 6 -21.92 -17.52 -13.10
C GLU A 6 -21.61 -18.61 -12.08
N SER A 7 -20.52 -19.36 -12.26
CA SER A 7 -20.09 -20.42 -11.33
C SER A 7 -19.04 -19.99 -10.30
N ARG A 8 -18.62 -18.71 -10.28
CA ARG A 8 -17.62 -18.26 -9.31
C ARG A 8 -18.24 -18.11 -7.92
N GLN A 9 -18.13 -19.17 -7.13
CA GLN A 9 -18.24 -19.05 -5.68
C GLN A 9 -16.97 -18.39 -5.13
N ALA A 10 -17.12 -17.35 -4.30
CA ALA A 10 -16.01 -16.78 -3.57
C ALA A 10 -15.44 -17.87 -2.66
N SER A 11 -14.23 -18.34 -2.93
CA SER A 11 -13.57 -19.36 -2.12
C SER A 11 -13.45 -18.86 -0.67
N GLN A 12 -14.10 -19.55 0.27
CA GLN A 12 -13.96 -19.32 1.72
C GLN A 12 -12.60 -19.85 2.23
N GLN A 13 -11.51 -19.48 1.57
CA GLN A 13 -10.17 -19.90 1.96
C GLN A 13 -9.61 -18.92 2.98
N SER A 14 -9.27 -19.47 4.15
CA SER A 14 -8.54 -18.80 5.21
C SER A 14 -7.09 -18.53 4.74
N ARG A 15 -6.72 -17.25 4.71
CA ARG A 15 -5.38 -16.69 4.38
C ARG A 15 -4.80 -17.11 3.01
N THR A 16 -5.30 -16.50 1.95
CA THR A 16 -4.67 -16.56 0.61
C THR A 16 -4.06 -15.20 0.24
N GLY A 17 -2.86 -15.19 -0.34
CA GLY A 17 -2.22 -13.98 -0.85
C GLY A 17 -0.71 -13.90 -0.56
N THR A 18 -0.07 -12.83 -1.02
CA THR A 18 1.35 -12.58 -0.74
C THR A 18 1.49 -11.85 0.59
N TYR A 19 2.16 -12.46 1.57
CA TYR A 19 2.29 -11.98 2.96
C TYR A 19 2.57 -10.47 3.07
N ALA A 20 3.52 -9.95 2.29
CA ALA A 20 3.90 -8.53 2.28
C ALA A 20 2.74 -7.58 1.96
N PHE A 21 1.78 -8.01 1.15
CA PHE A 21 0.67 -7.17 0.67
C PHE A 21 -0.65 -7.47 1.37
N MET A 22 -0.75 -8.58 2.12
CA MET A 22 -1.97 -8.91 2.86
C MET A 22 -2.41 -7.80 3.80
N SER A 23 -3.73 -7.66 3.93
CA SER A 23 -4.38 -6.76 4.89
C SER A 23 -3.99 -7.09 6.34
N HIS A 24 -3.85 -6.08 7.19
CA HIS A 24 -3.58 -6.28 8.61
C HIS A 24 -4.57 -7.21 9.30
N ARG A 25 -5.88 -7.13 8.97
CA ARG A 25 -6.89 -8.02 9.56
C ARG A 25 -6.77 -9.46 9.09
N VAL A 26 -6.36 -9.69 7.84
CA VAL A 26 -6.10 -11.05 7.32
C VAL A 26 -4.88 -11.65 8.03
N LEU A 27 -3.87 -10.82 8.28
CA LEU A 27 -2.66 -11.22 9.01
C LEU A 27 -2.95 -11.49 10.50
N LEU A 28 -3.81 -10.71 11.15
CA LEU A 28 -4.07 -10.81 12.60
C LEU A 28 -5.23 -11.76 12.97
N ASP A 29 -6.37 -11.62 12.31
CA ASP A 29 -7.67 -12.10 12.84
C ASP A 29 -8.26 -13.29 12.06
N GLN A 30 -7.53 -13.84 11.08
CA GLN A 30 -8.02 -14.93 10.19
C GLN A 30 -9.43 -14.66 9.61
N VAL A 31 -9.72 -13.40 9.25
CA VAL A 31 -11.03 -13.00 8.73
C VAL A 31 -11.28 -13.49 7.30
N LEU A 32 -12.55 -13.66 6.95
CA LEU A 32 -12.98 -13.86 5.57
C LEU A 32 -12.57 -12.65 4.71
N HIS A 33 -11.96 -12.93 3.56
CA HIS A 33 -11.60 -11.91 2.58
C HIS A 33 -12.83 -11.15 2.07
N LYS A 34 -12.67 -9.85 1.87
CA LYS A 34 -13.67 -8.83 1.51
C LYS A 34 -12.95 -7.78 0.69
N ALA A 35 -13.70 -7.03 -0.13
CA ALA A 35 -13.16 -6.00 -1.03
C ALA A 35 -12.26 -4.95 -0.33
N ILE A 36 -12.48 -4.68 0.96
CA ILE A 36 -11.63 -3.76 1.73
C ILE A 36 -10.20 -4.29 1.92
N HIS A 37 -10.03 -5.61 2.05
CA HIS A 37 -8.73 -6.25 2.18
C HIS A 37 -7.96 -6.21 0.86
N ASP A 38 -8.67 -6.30 -0.27
CA ASP A 38 -8.09 -6.10 -1.60
C ASP A 38 -7.69 -4.64 -1.80
N GLY A 39 -8.48 -3.68 -1.30
CA GLY A 39 -8.15 -2.26 -1.32
C GLY A 39 -6.87 -1.92 -0.55
N GLU A 40 -6.71 -2.49 0.66
CA GLU A 40 -5.46 -2.38 1.42
C GLU A 40 -4.28 -3.04 0.68
N SER A 41 -4.50 -4.20 0.05
CA SER A 41 -3.46 -4.90 -0.71
C SER A 41 -2.98 -4.10 -1.93
N ILE A 42 -3.91 -3.47 -2.66
CA ILE A 42 -3.59 -2.56 -3.78
C ILE A 42 -2.79 -1.36 -3.27
N PHE A 43 -3.20 -0.76 -2.16
CA PHE A 43 -2.48 0.36 -1.56
C PHE A 43 -1.04 -0.01 -1.20
N TYR A 44 -0.82 -1.13 -0.50
CA TYR A 44 0.53 -1.58 -0.17
C TYR A 44 1.36 -1.95 -1.40
N THR A 45 0.73 -2.45 -2.46
CA THR A 45 1.40 -2.70 -3.75
C THR A 45 1.92 -1.39 -4.36
N LEU A 46 1.10 -0.34 -4.37
CA LEU A 46 1.52 0.99 -4.86
C LEU A 46 2.64 1.58 -4.00
N VAL A 47 2.54 1.46 -2.67
CA VAL A 47 3.58 1.92 -1.74
C VAL A 47 4.89 1.16 -1.98
N TYR A 48 4.83 -0.15 -2.20
CA TYR A 48 6.01 -0.96 -2.49
C TYR A 48 6.70 -0.53 -3.78
N LEU A 49 5.93 -0.32 -4.86
CA LEU A 49 6.48 0.18 -6.12
C LEU A 49 7.14 1.56 -5.92
N ALA A 50 6.45 2.46 -5.21
CA ALA A 50 6.96 3.81 -4.96
C ALA A 50 8.25 3.83 -4.13
N ILE A 51 8.43 2.88 -3.21
CA ILE A 51 9.65 2.79 -2.39
C ILE A 51 10.79 2.09 -3.14
N THR A 52 10.49 0.98 -3.84
CA THR A 52 11.48 0.02 -4.32
C THR A 52 11.87 0.16 -5.78
N ARG A 53 11.18 0.99 -6.58
CA ARG A 53 11.45 1.14 -8.01
C ARG A 53 11.96 2.52 -8.36
N SER A 54 12.77 2.59 -9.42
CA SER A 54 13.32 3.85 -9.94
C SER A 54 12.34 4.59 -10.88
N GLY A 55 11.29 3.92 -11.35
CA GLY A 55 10.35 4.46 -12.33
C GLY A 55 9.75 3.35 -13.21
N PRO A 56 9.04 3.71 -14.29
CA PRO A 56 8.56 2.77 -15.31
C PRO A 56 9.75 2.06 -15.96
N GLY A 57 9.59 0.78 -16.27
CA GLY A 57 10.69 -0.09 -16.76
C GLY A 57 11.29 -1.00 -15.69
N GLY A 58 10.86 -0.88 -14.43
CA GLY A 58 10.98 -1.96 -13.44
C GLY A 58 12.35 -2.11 -12.78
N ALA A 59 13.34 -1.27 -13.08
CA ALA A 59 14.60 -1.28 -12.35
C ALA A 59 14.36 -1.08 -10.84
N ARG A 60 15.02 -1.89 -10.02
CA ARG A 60 15.00 -1.69 -8.58
C ARG A 60 15.73 -0.38 -8.26
N ARG A 61 15.21 0.35 -7.29
CA ARG A 61 15.86 1.51 -6.72
C ARG A 61 17.14 1.05 -6.05
N ASP A 62 18.25 1.70 -6.40
CA ASP A 62 19.49 1.50 -5.67
C ASP A 62 19.33 2.09 -4.26
N ILE A 63 19.47 1.22 -3.27
CA ILE A 63 19.38 1.55 -1.84
C ILE A 63 20.68 1.26 -1.11
N PHE A 64 21.74 0.90 -1.84
CA PHE A 64 23.06 0.66 -1.26
C PHE A 64 23.90 1.94 -1.37
N PRO A 65 24.57 2.34 -0.28
CA PRO A 65 25.46 3.49 -0.31
C PRO A 65 26.71 3.17 -1.15
N GLY A 66 27.05 4.05 -2.10
CA GLY A 66 28.35 4.03 -2.76
C GLY A 66 29.45 4.68 -1.91
N GLU A 67 30.71 4.35 -2.20
CA GLU A 67 31.88 4.79 -1.43
C GLU A 67 32.05 6.32 -1.38
N SER A 68 31.56 7.04 -2.39
CA SER A 68 31.67 8.50 -2.51
C SER A 68 30.44 9.28 -2.01
N MET A 69 29.45 8.62 -1.39
CA MET A 69 28.22 9.28 -0.95
C MET A 69 28.41 10.08 0.34
N SER A 70 27.78 11.26 0.39
CA SER A 70 27.75 12.05 1.64
C SER A 70 27.02 11.32 2.77
N SER A 71 27.40 11.58 4.03
CA SER A 71 26.75 11.00 5.21
C SER A 71 25.23 11.25 5.24
N LYS A 72 24.75 12.37 4.69
CA LYS A 72 23.32 12.67 4.57
C LYS A 72 22.63 11.71 3.59
N ALA A 73 23.26 11.43 2.46
CA ALA A 73 22.72 10.53 1.45
C ALA A 73 22.72 9.07 1.96
N VAL A 74 23.78 8.64 2.63
CA VAL A 74 23.85 7.31 3.29
C VAL A 74 22.72 7.15 4.32
N LYS A 75 22.52 8.14 5.21
CA LYS A 75 21.41 8.13 6.18
C LYS A 75 20.05 8.04 5.50
N ARG A 76 19.86 8.70 4.35
CA ARG A 76 18.61 8.63 3.58
C ARG A 76 18.36 7.23 3.03
N LEU A 77 19.37 6.57 2.47
CA LEU A 77 19.26 5.20 1.95
C LEU A 77 18.98 4.17 3.06
N GLN A 78 19.61 4.34 4.23
CA GLN A 78 19.31 3.53 5.41
C GLN A 78 17.85 3.70 5.84
N ARG A 79 17.33 4.93 5.87
CA ARG A 79 15.91 5.18 6.19
C ARG A 79 14.97 4.53 5.18
N ILE A 80 15.26 4.61 3.88
CA ILE A 80 14.47 3.93 2.84
C ILE A 80 14.44 2.41 3.09
N SER A 81 15.59 1.83 3.40
CA SER A 81 15.71 0.38 3.70
C SER A 81 14.91 -0.01 4.94
N ILE A 82 14.96 0.81 6.00
CA ILE A 82 14.16 0.61 7.22
C ILE A 82 12.66 0.68 6.90
N VAL A 83 12.22 1.70 6.15
CA VAL A 83 10.79 1.85 5.79
C VAL A 83 10.30 0.68 4.95
N ARG A 84 11.09 0.25 3.95
CA ARG A 84 10.79 -0.95 3.16
C ARG A 84 10.60 -2.17 4.08
N ALA A 85 11.60 -2.47 4.91
CA ALA A 85 11.55 -3.63 5.79
C ALA A 85 10.38 -3.54 6.77
N TRP A 86 10.12 -2.35 7.32
CA TRP A 86 9.05 -2.10 8.26
C TRP A 86 7.66 -2.34 7.66
N CYS A 87 7.45 -1.94 6.40
CA CYS A 87 6.17 -2.04 5.71
C CYS A 87 5.90 -3.41 5.06
N PHE A 88 6.92 -4.25 4.82
CA PHE A 88 6.78 -5.43 3.94
C PHE A 88 7.42 -6.72 4.46
N GLU A 89 8.27 -6.67 5.49
CA GLU A 89 9.11 -7.81 5.88
C GLU A 89 9.12 -8.06 7.37
N GLY A 90 9.38 -9.32 7.74
CA GLY A 90 9.56 -9.76 9.11
C GLY A 90 8.26 -10.03 9.86
N ASP A 91 8.44 -10.56 11.07
CA ASP A 91 7.33 -10.92 11.95
C ASP A 91 6.58 -9.69 12.46
N GLY A 92 5.36 -9.89 12.92
CA GLY A 92 4.51 -8.79 13.40
C GLY A 92 4.11 -7.77 12.33
N LEU A 93 4.17 -8.14 11.04
CA LEU A 93 3.78 -7.25 9.94
C LEU A 93 2.32 -6.76 10.10
N GLY A 94 1.41 -7.66 10.49
CA GLY A 94 0.01 -7.31 10.77
C GLY A 94 -0.13 -6.22 11.85
N VAL A 95 0.62 -6.33 12.95
CA VAL A 95 0.61 -5.35 14.04
C VAL A 95 1.13 -3.99 13.58
N ARG A 96 2.22 -3.97 12.80
CA ARG A 96 2.79 -2.74 12.24
C ARG A 96 1.82 -2.06 11.27
N LYS A 97 1.17 -2.82 10.38
CA LYS A 97 0.14 -2.29 9.49
C LYS A 97 -1.04 -1.72 10.29
N LEU A 98 -1.58 -2.48 11.25
CA LEU A 98 -2.65 -2.01 12.14
C LEU A 98 -2.26 -0.71 12.87
N ARG A 99 -1.01 -0.61 13.33
CA ARG A 99 -0.49 0.62 13.96
C ARG A 99 -0.54 1.82 13.02
N LEU A 100 -0.15 1.68 11.75
CA LEU A 100 -0.29 2.78 10.79
C LEU A 100 -1.75 3.23 10.67
N PHE A 101 -2.71 2.30 10.65
CA PHE A 101 -4.14 2.64 10.58
C PHE A 101 -4.61 3.41 11.83
N HIS A 102 -4.13 3.04 13.03
CA HIS A 102 -4.46 3.76 14.26
C HIS A 102 -3.76 5.11 14.37
N GLN A 103 -2.49 5.20 13.97
CA GLN A 103 -1.69 6.41 13.97
C GLN A 103 -1.60 6.94 12.54
N SER A 104 -2.73 7.36 11.97
CA SER A 104 -2.85 7.64 10.52
C SER A 104 -1.86 8.66 9.98
N ASP A 105 -1.35 9.58 10.82
CA ASP A 105 -0.31 10.53 10.43
C ASP A 105 1.08 9.91 10.27
N ASP A 106 1.32 8.72 10.84
CA ASP A 106 2.59 8.00 10.70
C ASP A 106 2.86 7.63 9.24
N PHE A 107 1.83 7.37 8.43
CA PHE A 107 2.01 7.16 7.00
C PHE A 107 2.64 8.41 6.33
N LYS A 108 2.07 9.59 6.62
CA LYS A 108 2.52 10.87 6.07
C LYS A 108 3.93 11.23 6.54
N ARG A 109 4.25 10.89 7.79
CA ARG A 109 5.53 11.23 8.43
C ARG A 109 6.66 10.27 8.13
N TYR A 110 6.37 8.96 8.09
CA TYR A 110 7.40 7.91 8.09
C TYR A 110 7.46 7.08 6.82
N VAL A 111 6.43 7.09 5.97
CA VAL A 111 6.41 6.30 4.73
C VAL A 111 6.51 7.18 3.50
N LEU A 112 5.59 8.14 3.36
CA LEU A 112 5.47 9.01 2.20
C LEU A 112 6.78 9.76 1.82
N PRO A 113 7.57 10.32 2.76
CA PRO A 113 8.78 11.09 2.42
C PRO A 113 9.96 10.26 1.86
N TYR A 114 9.84 8.93 1.94
CA TYR A 114 10.88 7.99 1.50
C TYR A 114 10.53 7.27 0.19
N MET A 115 9.37 7.57 -0.39
CA MET A 115 9.06 7.18 -1.76
C MET A 115 10.08 7.79 -2.73
N ASN A 116 10.24 7.16 -3.88
CA ASN A 116 11.05 7.69 -4.96
C ASN A 116 10.37 8.97 -5.50
N PRO A 117 11.10 10.09 -5.66
CA PRO A 117 10.55 11.34 -6.17
C PRO A 117 9.73 11.18 -7.45
N TYR A 118 10.14 10.27 -8.34
CA TYR A 118 9.43 9.95 -9.57
C TYR A 118 7.95 9.59 -9.33
N PHE A 119 7.65 8.82 -8.28
CA PHE A 119 6.28 8.46 -7.92
C PHE A 119 5.68 9.46 -6.93
N GLN A 120 6.49 9.92 -5.96
CA GLN A 120 6.01 10.77 -4.88
C GLN A 120 5.41 12.06 -5.42
N GLU A 121 6.12 12.81 -6.27
CA GLU A 121 5.66 14.11 -6.75
C GLU A 121 4.31 14.04 -7.50
N PRO A 122 4.13 13.17 -8.52
CA PRO A 122 2.86 13.10 -9.25
C PRO A 122 1.76 12.32 -8.51
N LEU A 123 2.10 11.37 -7.63
CA LEU A 123 1.12 10.47 -7.00
C LEU A 123 0.88 10.76 -5.52
N GLN A 124 1.54 11.72 -4.89
CA GLN A 124 1.37 12.02 -3.47
C GLN A 124 -0.11 12.24 -3.11
N LYS A 125 -0.83 13.04 -3.91
CA LYS A 125 -2.27 13.23 -3.68
C LYS A 125 -3.06 11.93 -3.85
N LEU A 126 -2.65 11.02 -4.73
CA LEU A 126 -3.31 9.72 -4.85
C LEU A 126 -3.09 8.88 -3.58
N PHE A 127 -1.85 8.80 -3.09
CA PHE A 127 -1.54 8.06 -1.86
C PHE A 127 -2.32 8.59 -0.66
N LEU A 128 -2.37 9.92 -0.49
CA LEU A 128 -3.11 10.56 0.59
C LEU A 128 -4.62 10.31 0.47
N ASP A 129 -5.21 10.52 -0.71
CA ASP A 129 -6.64 10.27 -0.91
C ASP A 129 -7.00 8.79 -0.66
N LEU A 130 -6.18 7.84 -1.14
CA LEU A 130 -6.41 6.41 -0.88
C LEU A 130 -6.29 6.09 0.61
N TRP A 131 -5.32 6.69 1.30
CA TRP A 131 -5.14 6.51 2.74
C TRP A 131 -6.31 7.06 3.56
N ASP A 132 -6.75 8.28 3.24
CA ASP A 132 -7.87 8.96 3.91
C ASP A 132 -9.21 8.25 3.65
N ILE A 133 -9.32 7.43 2.59
CA ILE A 133 -10.48 6.55 2.36
C ILE A 133 -10.30 5.22 3.11
N LEU A 134 -9.13 4.58 3.01
CA LEU A 134 -8.89 3.25 3.59
C LEU A 134 -8.94 3.27 5.11
N VAL A 135 -8.36 4.26 5.78
CA VAL A 135 -8.33 4.30 7.25
C VAL A 135 -9.75 4.25 7.85
N PRO A 136 -10.66 5.20 7.55
CA PRO A 136 -12.02 5.16 8.09
C PRO A 136 -12.81 3.95 7.59
N ALA A 137 -12.50 3.40 6.41
CA ALA A 137 -13.15 2.20 5.88
C ALA A 137 -13.07 0.99 6.81
N PHE A 138 -11.97 0.85 7.55
CA PHE A 138 -11.77 -0.26 8.47
C PHE A 138 -12.49 -0.07 9.80
N TYR A 139 -12.80 1.19 10.18
CA TYR A 139 -13.45 1.53 11.44
C TYR A 139 -14.96 1.79 11.31
N GLN A 140 -15.43 2.20 10.13
CA GLN A 140 -16.84 2.44 9.82
C GLN A 140 -17.34 1.33 8.89
N ASP A 141 -18.46 0.69 9.25
CA ASP A 141 -19.07 -0.43 8.53
C ASP A 141 -18.94 -0.31 6.99
N ALA A 142 -18.31 -1.31 6.36
CA ALA A 142 -17.72 -1.30 5.00
C ALA A 142 -18.70 -1.04 3.84
N ARG A 143 -19.96 -0.69 4.13
CA ARG A 143 -21.01 -0.35 3.18
C ARG A 143 -20.78 1.00 2.49
N LYS A 144 -20.25 2.02 3.18
CA LYS A 144 -19.94 3.34 2.56
C LYS A 144 -18.76 3.28 1.59
N VAL A 145 -17.76 2.46 1.89
CA VAL A 145 -16.50 2.35 1.12
C VAL A 145 -16.72 1.65 -0.21
N ARG A 146 -17.65 0.70 -0.25
CA ARG A 146 -18.07 -0.02 -1.47
C ARG A 146 -18.58 0.92 -2.56
N GLN A 147 -19.08 2.10 -2.20
CA GLN A 147 -19.58 3.10 -3.15
C GLN A 147 -18.50 4.06 -3.64
N GLU A 148 -17.34 4.15 -3.00
CA GLU A 148 -16.33 5.19 -3.30
C GLU A 148 -14.97 4.64 -3.72
N PHE A 149 -14.65 3.40 -3.38
CA PHE A 149 -13.34 2.80 -3.61
C PHE A 149 -13.43 1.56 -4.52
N PRO A 150 -12.56 1.40 -5.54
CA PRO A 150 -11.63 2.38 -6.12
C PRO A 150 -12.24 3.15 -7.30
N ILE A 151 -13.33 2.67 -7.90
CA ILE A 151 -13.77 3.06 -9.25
C ILE A 151 -14.16 4.55 -9.38
N PRO A 152 -14.97 5.14 -8.48
CA PRO A 152 -15.38 6.54 -8.63
C PRO A 152 -14.25 7.56 -8.42
N VAL A 153 -13.28 7.27 -7.54
CA VAL A 153 -12.09 8.12 -7.36
C VAL A 153 -11.23 8.13 -8.63
N PHE A 154 -10.98 6.95 -9.21
CA PHE A 154 -10.27 6.84 -10.48
C PHE A 154 -11.03 7.52 -11.64
N LYS A 155 -12.35 7.30 -11.76
CA LYS A 155 -13.18 7.93 -12.80
C LYS A 155 -13.24 9.46 -12.68
N ARG A 156 -13.35 10.02 -11.47
CA ARG A 156 -13.37 11.49 -11.25
C ARG A 156 -12.07 12.16 -11.68
N ARG A 157 -10.92 11.49 -11.56
CA ARG A 157 -9.63 12.03 -12.00
C ARG A 157 -9.38 11.90 -13.50
N LEU A 158 -9.89 10.84 -14.14
CA LEU A 158 -9.80 10.69 -15.61
C LEU A 158 -10.63 11.74 -16.36
N LYS A 159 -11.74 12.22 -15.77
CA LYS A 159 -12.59 13.27 -16.35
C LYS A 159 -12.07 14.71 -16.17
N ARG A 160 -10.96 14.91 -15.45
CA ARG A 160 -10.36 16.23 -15.19
C ARG A 160 -9.08 16.47 -16.01
N ARG A 161 -8.91 15.72 -17.11
CA ARG A 161 -7.86 15.94 -18.11
C ARG A 161 -8.50 16.38 -19.41
#